data_AF-A0A822GT51-F1
#
_entry.id   AF-A0A822GT51-F1
#
_cell.length_a   1.000
_cell.length_b   1.000
_cell.length_c   1.000
_cell.angle_alpha   90.00
_cell.angle_beta   90.00
_cell.angle_gamma   90.00
#
_symmetry.space_group_name_H-M   'P 1'
#
loop_
_entity.id
_entity.type
_entity.pdbx_description
1 polymer ?
#
loop_
_entity_poly.entity_id
_entity_poly.type
_entity_poly.pdbx_seq_one_letter_code
_entity_poly.pdbx_strand_id
1 'polypeptide(L)' 'MTDVDPKFKPIHRRDLTRTFLPNLQKKCVLKLKEICNQSSYVSLTLDVWTDRRMRSYLGV' A
#
# COMPACT_ATOMS: atom_id res chain seq x y z
N MET A 1 -32.19 8.07 -6.94
CA MET A 1 -31.15 7.58 -7.89
C MET A 1 -29.84 8.20 -7.44
N THR A 2 -28.83 7.39 -7.20
CA THR A 2 -27.53 7.80 -6.64
C THR A 2 -26.84 8.79 -7.58
N ASP A 3 -26.70 10.04 -7.11
CA ASP A 3 -25.89 11.07 -7.75
C ASP A 3 -24.42 10.63 -7.75
N VAL A 4 -23.98 10.05 -8.86
CA VAL A 4 -22.57 9.82 -9.12
C VAL A 4 -21.99 11.12 -9.68
N ASP A 5 -20.82 11.55 -9.16
CA ASP A 5 -20.12 12.74 -9.65
C ASP A 5 -20.07 12.72 -11.19
N PRO A 6 -20.52 13.79 -11.89
CA PRO A 6 -20.51 13.85 -13.35
C PRO A 6 -19.10 13.72 -13.97
N LYS A 7 -18.04 13.85 -13.16
CA LYS A 7 -16.64 13.62 -13.55
C LYS A 7 -16.14 12.20 -13.28
N PHE A 8 -16.94 11.35 -12.63
CA PHE A 8 -16.57 9.98 -12.35
C PHE A 8 -16.41 9.21 -13.66
N LYS A 9 -15.19 8.71 -13.88
CA LYS A 9 -14.90 7.75 -14.94
C LYS A 9 -14.47 6.45 -14.28
N PRO A 10 -15.08 5.30 -14.64
CA PRO A 10 -14.64 4.00 -14.15
C PRO A 10 -13.16 3.81 -14.47
N ILE A 11 -12.35 3.58 -13.44
CA ILE A 11 -10.91 3.34 -13.62
C ILE A 11 -10.74 1.92 -14.16
N HIS A 12 -10.01 1.79 -15.27
CA HIS A 12 -9.71 0.49 -15.81
C HIS A 12 -8.77 -0.28 -14.88
N ARG A 13 -9.04 -1.57 -14.65
CA ARG A 13 -8.26 -2.39 -13.72
C ARG A 13 -6.76 -2.38 -14.00
N ARG A 14 -6.36 -2.35 -15.29
CA ARG A 14 -4.93 -2.28 -15.66
C ARG A 14 -4.30 -0.95 -15.25
N ASP A 15 -5.03 0.16 -15.33
CA ASP A 15 -4.51 1.46 -14.93
C ASP A 15 -4.34 1.51 -13.40
N LEU A 16 -5.30 0.92 -12.68
CA LEU A 16 -5.21 0.78 -11.23
C LEU A 16 -3.95 0.02 -10.81
N THR A 17 -3.69 -1.13 -11.41
CA THR A 17 -2.56 -2.00 -11.03
C THR A 17 -1.21 -1.53 -11.57
N ARG A 18 -1.17 -0.95 -12.77
CA ARG A 18 0.10 -0.55 -13.42
C ARG A 18 0.52 0.88 -13.12
N THR A 19 -0.43 1.74 -12.77
CA THR A 19 -0.17 3.18 -12.65
C THR A 19 -0.55 3.70 -11.28
N PHE A 20 -1.81 3.57 -10.85
CA PHE A 20 -2.28 4.20 -9.61
C PHE A 20 -1.63 3.59 -8.36
N LEU A 21 -1.69 2.27 -8.18
CA LEU A 21 -1.12 1.60 -7.01
C LEU A 21 0.41 1.79 -6.91
N PRO A 22 1.21 1.61 -7.99
CA PRO A 22 2.65 1.85 -7.90
C PRO A 22 3.01 3.31 -7.61
N ASN A 23 2.28 4.27 -8.16
CA ASN A 23 2.51 5.69 -7.89
C ASN A 23 2.17 6.04 -6.44
N LEU A 24 1.08 5.47 -5.89
CA LEU A 24 0.73 5.64 -4.49
C LEU A 24 1.80 5.03 -3.57
N GLN A 25 2.25 3.81 -3.87
CA GLN A 25 3.33 3.15 -3.14
C GLN A 25 4.59 4.02 -3.11
N LYS A 26 5.02 4.58 -4.25
CA LYS A 26 6.19 5.47 -4.32
C LYS A 26 6.05 6.67 -3.38
N LYS A 27 4.87 7.31 -3.36
CA LYS A 27 4.59 8.44 -2.46
C LYS A 27 4.65 8.03 -0.98
N CYS A 28 4.06 6.89 -0.63
CA CYS A 28 4.11 6.37 0.74
C CYS A 28 5.55 6.05 1.17
N VAL A 29 6.34 5.42 0.30
CA VAL A 29 7.75 5.10 0.57
C VAL A 29 8.58 6.36 0.78
N LEU A 30 8.40 7.41 -0.03
CA LEU A 30 9.10 8.68 0.16
C LEU A 30 8.78 9.30 1.52
N LYS A 31 7.50 9.36 1.88
CA LYS A 31 7.06 9.88 3.17
C LYS A 31 7.60 9.07 4.35
N LEU A 32 7.61 7.74 4.24
CA LEU A 32 8.20 6.87 5.28
C LEU A 32 9.69 7.13 5.44
N LYS A 33 10.44 7.30 4.34
CA LYS A 33 11.86 7.66 4.40
C LYS A 33 12.09 8.98 5.12
N GLU A 34 11.27 9.99 4.86
CA GLU A 34 11.35 11.28 5.57
C GLU A 34 11.14 11.10 7.09
N ILE A 35 10.12 10.33 7.49
CA ILE A 35 9.84 10.03 8.90
C ILE A 35 11.01 9.28 9.54
N CYS A 36 11.51 8.23 8.88
CA CYS A 36 12.64 7.44 9.38
C CYS A 36 13.91 8.28 9.52
N ASN A 37 14.19 9.19 8.59
CA ASN A 37 15.35 10.08 8.66
C ASN A 37 15.28 11.06 9.84
N GLN A 38 14.08 11.42 10.28
CA GLN A 38 13.85 12.32 11.43
C GLN A 38 13.77 11.56 12.77
N SER A 39 13.69 10.24 12.74
CA SER A 39 13.47 9.42 13.93
C SER A 39 14.81 9.03 14.57
N SER A 40 14.98 9.32 15.86
CA SER A 40 16.18 8.91 16.62
C SER A 40 16.20 7.41 16.95
N TYR A 41 15.02 6.78 16.98
CA TYR A 41 14.84 5.37 17.28
C TYR A 41 13.78 4.79 16.34
N VAL A 42 14.07 3.61 15.80
CA VAL A 42 13.15 2.85 14.96
C VAL A 42 13.13 1.42 15.48
N SER A 43 11.93 0.90 15.76
CA SER A 43 11.72 -0.51 16.08
C SER A 43 11.02 -1.20 14.92
N LEU A 44 11.33 -2.48 14.73
CA LEU A 44 10.70 -3.34 13.73
C LEU A 44 9.87 -4.39 14.45
N THR A 45 8.62 -4.52 14.05
CA THR A 45 7.72 -5.59 14.51
C THR A 45 7.60 -6.63 13.41
N LEU A 46 7.83 -7.89 13.75
CA LEU A 46 7.73 -9.00 12.83
C LEU A 46 6.47 -9.80 13.14
N ASP A 47 5.66 -10.07 12.12
CA ASP A 47 4.55 -11.02 12.21
C ASP A 47 4.85 -12.23 11.32
N VAL A 48 4.80 -13.42 11.90
CA VAL A 48 5.09 -14.68 11.21
C VAL A 48 3.92 -15.60 11.43
N TRP A 49 3.30 -16.02 10.34
CA TRP A 49 2.20 -16.97 10.41
C TRP A 49 2.23 -17.93 9.23
N THR A 50 1.57 -19.06 9.43
CA THR A 50 1.27 -20.02 8.36
C THR A 50 -0.24 -20.08 8.18
N ASP A 51 -0.71 -20.23 6.95
CA ASP A 51 -2.12 -20.47 6.70
C ASP A 51 -2.47 -21.96 6.70
N ARG A 52 -3.77 -22.28 6.65
CA ARG A 52 -4.28 -23.67 6.60
C ARG A 52 -3.85 -24.43 5.34
N ARG A 53 -3.27 -23.75 4.34
CA ARG A 53 -2.73 -24.33 3.12
C ARG A 53 -1.22 -24.51 3.20
N MET A 54 -0.65 -24.42 4.40
CA MET A 54 0.78 -24.56 4.66
C MET A 54 1.63 -23.51 3.91
N ARG A 55 1.05 -22.34 3.60
CA ARG A 55 1.81 -21.19 3.07
C ARG A 55 2.35 -20.39 4.24
N SER A 56 3.63 -20.05 4.18
CA SER A 56 4.30 -19.22 5.18
C SER A 56 4.28 -17.76 4.75
N TYR A 57 4.07 -16.87 5.72
CA TYR A 57 3.99 -15.43 5.53
C TYR A 57 4.89 -14.71 6.53
N LEU A 58 5.42 -13.59 6.08
CA LEU A 58 6.27 -12.69 6.85
C LEU A 58 5.74 -11.26 6.67
N GLY A 59 5.15 -10.71 7.73
CA GLY A 59 4.83 -9.29 7.85
C GLY A 59 5.99 -8.55 8.50
N VAL A 60 6.43 -7.47 7.87
CA VAL A 60 7.48 -6.56 8.34
C VAL A 60 6.95 -5.13 8.27
#